data_AF-A0A9D4ICR1-F1
#
_entry.id   AF-A0A9D4ICR1-F1
#
_cell.length_a   1.000
_cell.length_b   1.000
_cell.length_c   1.000
_cell.angle_alpha   90.00
_cell.angle_beta   90.00
_cell.angle_gamma   90.00
#
_symmetry.space_group_name_H-M   'P 1'
#
loop_
_entity.id
_entity.type
_entity.pdbx_description
1 polymer ?
#
loop_
_entity_poly.entity_id
_entity_poly.type
_entity_poly.pdbx_seq_one_letter_code
_entity_poly.pdbx_strand_id
1 'polypeptide(L)'
;MSQIASSLKTVSSDFRIGDKSSIIIIIIIIIIIIIIIIIIIIHIIIIIIIIIIIIIIIIIIIIIIILAVAAALPASSSVFIFSFPMLGADEEYQCGLDDESLKKACRELNEDPKERLGALATFREWIAQQKWLKTPTDARYLLGFLRARKFSQLGARELLENYWTIRTKYSEWYNGVDSGEETMQDILQQGIYVPLPGRDKQGRKIVIVRLGEMDPRGKRNTFDDVMRATLAMFDYILLDENIQVNGWCSSST
;
A
#
# COMPACT_ATOMS: atom_id res chain seq x y z
N MET A 1 -4.97 -81.52 34.80
CA MET A 1 -5.35 -81.65 33.37
C MET A 1 -6.86 -81.77 33.17
N SER A 2 -7.64 -82.52 33.98
CA SER A 2 -9.09 -82.68 33.73
C SER A 2 -9.98 -81.48 34.13
N GLN A 3 -9.59 -80.68 35.13
CA GLN A 3 -10.33 -79.46 35.51
C GLN A 3 -10.25 -78.35 34.44
N ILE A 4 -9.12 -78.22 33.75
CA ILE A 4 -8.96 -77.24 32.66
C ILE A 4 -9.84 -77.63 31.46
N ALA A 5 -9.96 -78.93 31.18
CA ALA A 5 -10.82 -79.45 30.12
C ALA A 5 -12.33 -79.27 30.43
N SER A 6 -12.73 -79.35 31.71
CA SER A 6 -14.13 -79.07 32.10
C SER A 6 -14.44 -77.57 32.02
N SER A 7 -13.51 -76.70 32.45
CA SER A 7 -13.63 -75.25 32.34
C SER A 7 -13.65 -74.77 30.89
N LEU A 8 -12.85 -75.38 30.00
CA LEU A 8 -12.89 -75.10 28.56
C LEU A 8 -14.21 -75.54 27.91
N LYS A 9 -14.82 -76.63 28.38
CA LYS A 9 -16.16 -77.05 27.92
C LYS A 9 -17.28 -76.14 28.41
N THR A 10 -17.16 -75.56 29.60
CA THR A 10 -18.16 -74.60 30.13
C THR A 10 -18.07 -73.26 29.41
N VAL A 11 -16.86 -72.77 29.14
CA VAL A 11 -16.65 -71.55 28.32
C VAL A 11 -17.09 -71.79 26.87
N SER A 12 -16.87 -72.98 26.32
CA SER A 12 -17.34 -73.36 24.97
C SER A 12 -18.87 -73.52 24.88
N SER A 13 -19.58 -73.83 25.96
CA SER A 13 -21.04 -73.92 25.96
C SER A 13 -21.73 -72.57 26.10
N ASP A 14 -21.06 -71.58 26.70
CA ASP A 14 -21.56 -70.20 26.82
C ASP A 14 -21.41 -69.41 25.52
N PHE A 15 -20.53 -69.85 24.61
CA PHE A 15 -20.50 -69.37 23.22
C PHE A 15 -21.39 -70.22 22.31
N ARG A 16 -22.60 -70.56 22.77
CA ARG A 16 -23.67 -71.03 21.89
C ARG A 16 -24.12 -69.84 21.03
N ILE A 17 -23.43 -69.65 19.91
CA ILE A 17 -24.02 -69.06 18.69
C ILE A 17 -25.23 -69.94 18.36
N GLY A 18 -26.40 -69.59 18.87
CA GLY A 18 -27.53 -70.51 18.83
C GLY A 18 -28.87 -70.01 19.35
N ASP A 19 -28.97 -68.78 19.86
CA ASP A 19 -30.27 -68.14 20.00
C ASP A 19 -30.47 -67.18 18.83
N LYS A 20 -31.47 -67.46 17.97
CA LYS A 20 -31.83 -66.62 16.81
C LYS A 20 -31.96 -65.16 17.22
N SER A 21 -32.35 -64.91 18.47
CA SER A 21 -32.50 -63.59 19.11
C SER A 21 -31.21 -62.76 19.11
N SER A 22 -30.04 -63.34 19.38
CA SER A 22 -28.76 -62.60 19.42
C SER A 22 -28.28 -62.18 18.03
N ILE A 23 -28.48 -63.03 17.02
CA ILE A 23 -28.15 -62.73 15.62
C ILE A 23 -29.04 -61.60 15.11
N ILE A 24 -30.34 -61.62 15.46
CA ILE A 24 -31.29 -60.57 15.11
C ILE A 24 -30.86 -59.21 15.69
N ILE A 25 -30.41 -59.16 16.95
CA ILE A 25 -29.95 -57.92 17.59
C ILE A 25 -28.72 -57.34 16.87
N ILE A 26 -27.74 -58.18 16.51
CA ILE A 26 -26.54 -57.73 15.78
C ILE A 26 -26.92 -57.17 14.41
N ILE A 27 -27.83 -57.83 13.68
CA ILE A 27 -28.32 -57.35 12.39
C ILE A 27 -29.01 -55.98 12.55
N ILE A 28 -29.85 -55.80 13.57
CA ILE A 28 -30.51 -54.52 13.86
C ILE A 28 -29.48 -53.42 14.14
N ILE A 29 -28.47 -53.68 14.95
CA ILE A 29 -27.41 -52.71 15.26
C ILE A 29 -26.65 -52.31 13.99
N ILE A 30 -26.29 -53.29 13.14
CA ILE A 30 -25.63 -53.02 11.86
C ILE A 30 -26.51 -52.15 10.96
N ILE A 31 -27.81 -52.44 10.87
CA ILE A 31 -28.76 -51.63 10.09
C ILE A 31 -28.83 -50.20 10.64
N ILE A 32 -28.90 -50.02 11.95
CA ILE A 32 -28.92 -48.69 12.59
C ILE A 32 -27.64 -47.92 12.27
N ILE A 33 -26.48 -48.56 12.38
CA ILE A 33 -25.18 -47.93 12.06
C ILE A 33 -25.15 -47.51 10.59
N ILE A 34 -25.60 -48.37 9.67
CA ILE A 34 -25.68 -48.06 8.24
C ILE A 34 -26.60 -46.85 8.01
N ILE A 35 -27.77 -46.80 8.65
CA ILE A 35 -28.69 -45.65 8.54
C ILE A 35 -28.04 -44.36 9.04
N ILE A 36 -27.35 -44.40 10.19
CA ILE A 36 -26.65 -43.23 10.74
C ILE A 36 -25.57 -42.74 9.77
N ILE A 37 -24.77 -43.65 9.19
CA ILE A 37 -23.74 -43.31 8.20
C ILE A 37 -24.37 -42.64 6.97
N ILE A 38 -25.48 -43.19 6.47
CA ILE A 38 -26.21 -42.61 5.33
C ILE A 38 -26.69 -41.19 5.65
N ILE A 39 -27.25 -40.95 6.85
CA ILE A 39 -27.71 -39.63 7.27
C ILE A 39 -26.54 -38.63 7.32
N ILE A 40 -25.39 -39.04 7.88
CA ILE A 40 -24.19 -38.20 7.95
C ILE A 40 -23.69 -37.84 6.54
N ILE A 41 -23.64 -38.83 5.64
CA ILE A 41 -23.23 -38.60 4.24
C ILE A 41 -24.18 -37.61 3.56
N ILE A 42 -25.50 -37.78 3.71
CA ILE A 42 -26.50 -36.86 3.16
C ILE A 42 -26.28 -35.44 3.71
N HIS A 43 -26.04 -35.31 5.02
CA HIS A 43 -25.82 -34.01 5.63
C HIS A 43 -24.55 -33.31 5.10
N ILE A 44 -23.45 -34.05 4.96
CA ILE A 44 -22.20 -33.55 4.36
C ILE A 44 -22.43 -33.07 2.93
N ILE A 45 -23.16 -33.85 2.12
CA ILE A 45 -23.51 -33.48 0.73
C ILE A 45 -24.31 -32.17 0.72
N ILE A 46 -25.30 -32.02 1.59
CA ILE A 46 -26.09 -30.79 1.70
C ILE A 46 -25.21 -29.58 2.06
N ILE A 47 -24.30 -29.72 3.02
CA ILE A 47 -23.36 -28.65 3.40
C ILE A 47 -22.49 -28.24 2.21
N ILE A 48 -21.94 -29.21 1.47
CA ILE A 48 -21.11 -28.94 0.28
C ILE A 48 -21.92 -28.18 -0.78
N ILE A 49 -23.16 -28.59 -1.03
CA ILE A 49 -24.06 -27.89 -1.97
C ILE A 49 -24.31 -26.44 -1.53
N ILE A 50 -24.56 -26.20 -0.24
CA ILE A 50 -24.77 -24.85 0.31
C ILE A 50 -23.52 -23.98 0.10
N ILE A 51 -22.32 -24.51 0.39
CA ILE A 51 -21.06 -23.78 0.19
C ILE A 51 -20.87 -23.42 -1.29
N ILE A 52 -21.13 -24.36 -2.21
CA ILE A 52 -21.04 -24.12 -3.65
C ILE A 52 -22.01 -23.00 -4.07
N ILE A 53 -23.26 -23.02 -3.59
CA ILE A 53 -24.26 -21.99 -3.87
C ILE A 53 -23.77 -20.61 -3.37
N ILE A 54 -23.23 -20.53 -2.15
CA ILE A 54 -22.69 -19.28 -1.59
C ILE A 54 -21.55 -18.74 -2.46
N ILE A 55 -20.62 -19.59 -2.89
CA ILE A 55 -19.51 -19.20 -3.77
C ILE A 55 -20.03 -18.66 -5.10
N ILE A 56 -21.02 -19.34 -5.71
CA ILE A 56 -21.65 -18.88 -6.96
C ILE A 56 -22.30 -17.51 -6.78
N ILE A 57 -23.02 -17.29 -5.68
CA ILE A 57 -23.66 -15.99 -5.38
C ILE A 57 -22.59 -14.89 -5.26
N ILE A 58 -21.48 -15.14 -4.55
CA ILE A 58 -20.38 -14.18 -4.41
C ILE A 58 -19.78 -13.82 -5.78
N ILE A 59 -19.53 -14.83 -6.64
CA ILE A 59 -19.01 -14.61 -7.99
C ILE A 59 -19.97 -13.76 -8.83
N ILE A 60 -21.28 -14.04 -8.76
CA ILE A 60 -22.30 -13.26 -9.47
C ILE A 60 -22.30 -11.80 -8.99
N ILE A 61 -22.22 -11.56 -7.68
CA ILE A 61 -22.14 -10.20 -7.13
C ILE A 61 -20.91 -9.45 -7.64
N ILE A 62 -19.74 -10.09 -7.66
CA ILE A 62 -18.50 -9.50 -8.19
C ILE A 62 -18.66 -9.15 -9.67
N ILE A 63 -19.21 -10.05 -10.48
CA ILE A 63 -19.47 -9.80 -11.91
C ILE A 63 -20.42 -8.60 -12.10
N ILE A 64 -21.50 -8.52 -11.31
CA ILE A 64 -22.43 -7.40 -11.37
C ILE A 64 -21.72 -6.08 -11.03
N ILE A 65 -20.85 -6.06 -10.03
CA ILE A 65 -20.08 -4.86 -9.66
C ILE A 65 -19.14 -4.47 -10.81
N ILE A 66 -18.41 -5.42 -11.39
CA ILE A 66 -17.51 -5.16 -12.53
C ILE A 66 -18.30 -4.60 -13.72
N LEU A 67 -19.45 -5.19 -14.05
CA LEU A 67 -20.31 -4.74 -15.15
C LEU A 67 -20.88 -3.33 -14.88
N ALA A 68 -21.30 -3.04 -13.65
CA ALA A 68 -21.79 -1.72 -13.27
C ALA A 68 -20.70 -0.65 -13.40
N VAL A 69 -19.47 -0.96 -12.99
CA VAL A 69 -18.31 -0.07 -13.15
C VAL A 69 -17.97 0.13 -14.63
N ALA A 70 -17.97 -0.94 -15.43
CA ALA A 70 -17.69 -0.85 -16.87
C ALA A 70 -18.75 -0.04 -17.62
N ALA A 71 -20.03 -0.18 -17.27
CA ALA A 71 -21.13 0.58 -17.87
C ALA A 71 -21.16 2.06 -17.46
N ALA A 72 -20.55 2.41 -16.33
CA ALA A 72 -20.43 3.78 -15.85
C ALA A 72 -19.30 4.59 -16.54
N LEU A 73 -18.52 3.97 -17.43
CA LEU A 73 -17.51 4.65 -18.24
C LEU A 73 -18.14 5.16 -19.55
N PRO A 74 -18.26 6.48 -19.77
CA PRO A 74 -18.85 6.99 -21.01
C PRO A 74 -17.91 6.73 -22.20
N ALA A 75 -18.42 5.97 -23.18
CA ALA A 75 -17.80 5.82 -24.48
C ALA A 75 -18.13 7.05 -25.35
N SER A 76 -17.26 8.07 -25.34
CA SER A 76 -16.92 8.92 -26.49
C SER A 76 -16.38 10.29 -26.07
N SER A 77 -15.46 10.78 -26.91
CA SER A 77 -15.08 12.20 -27.08
C SER A 77 -13.92 12.70 -26.23
N SER A 78 -12.70 12.32 -26.65
CA SER A 78 -11.61 13.26 -26.95
C SER A 78 -11.48 14.53 -26.09
N VAL A 79 -11.26 14.38 -24.79
CA VAL A 79 -10.58 15.37 -23.92
C VAL A 79 -9.82 14.61 -22.84
N PHE A 80 -8.76 13.91 -23.23
CA PHE A 80 -7.84 13.24 -22.30
C PHE A 80 -6.53 14.03 -22.30
N ILE A 81 -6.41 15.07 -21.46
CA ILE A 81 -5.28 15.38 -20.55
C ILE A 81 -5.84 16.47 -19.61
N PHE A 82 -5.60 16.34 -18.31
CA PHE A 82 -6.04 17.19 -17.19
C PHE A 82 -7.40 16.88 -16.56
N SER A 83 -7.27 16.32 -15.35
CA SER A 83 -8.17 16.36 -14.20
C SER A 83 -8.71 14.98 -13.79
N PHE A 84 -8.03 14.47 -12.76
CA PHE A 84 -8.39 13.43 -11.79
C PHE A 84 -8.18 11.95 -12.14
N PRO A 85 -7.25 11.33 -11.39
CA PRO A 85 -7.52 10.11 -10.66
C PRO A 85 -7.38 10.36 -9.14
N MET A 86 -8.49 10.63 -8.45
CA MET A 86 -8.60 10.43 -6.99
C MET A 86 -9.04 8.99 -6.74
N LEU A 87 -8.13 8.06 -7.01
CA LEU A 87 -7.97 6.77 -6.35
C LEU A 87 -6.77 6.12 -7.04
N GLY A 88 -5.57 6.42 -6.55
CA GLY A 88 -4.40 5.60 -6.87
C GLY A 88 -4.56 4.25 -6.20
N ALA A 89 -5.41 3.39 -6.78
CA ALA A 89 -5.38 1.97 -6.53
C ALA A 89 -4.07 1.46 -7.14
N ASP A 90 -3.08 1.26 -6.28
CA ASP A 90 -1.89 0.45 -6.45
C ASP A 90 -1.38 0.29 -7.88
N GLU A 91 -0.80 1.36 -8.44
CA GLU A 91 0.51 1.14 -9.04
C GLU A 91 1.42 0.68 -7.90
N GLU A 92 1.62 -0.64 -7.73
CA GLU A 92 3.00 -1.10 -7.86
C GLU A 92 4.05 -0.50 -6.92
N TYR A 93 3.72 0.06 -5.74
CA TYR A 93 4.68 0.95 -5.07
C TYR A 93 5.93 0.15 -4.71
N GLN A 94 7.00 0.42 -5.44
CA GLN A 94 8.31 -0.14 -5.22
C GLN A 94 9.14 0.90 -4.47
N CYS A 95 9.64 0.50 -3.31
CA CYS A 95 10.52 1.34 -2.52
C CYS A 95 11.89 1.42 -3.21
N GLY A 96 12.33 2.65 -3.50
CA GLY A 96 13.62 2.99 -4.09
C GLY A 96 14.70 3.35 -3.06
N LEU A 97 14.50 3.04 -1.78
CA LEU A 97 15.52 3.21 -0.75
C LEU A 97 16.60 2.12 -0.89
N ASP A 98 17.87 2.53 -0.83
CA ASP A 98 18.98 1.60 -0.70
C ASP A 98 19.04 0.96 0.71
N ASP A 99 19.79 -0.13 0.87
CA ASP A 99 19.85 -0.90 2.11
C ASP A 99 20.27 -0.08 3.33
N GLU A 100 21.18 0.87 3.15
CA GLU A 100 21.64 1.74 4.24
C GLU A 100 20.56 2.77 4.62
N SER A 101 19.87 3.31 3.62
CA SER A 101 18.74 4.23 3.82
C SER A 101 17.54 3.52 4.45
N LEU A 102 17.28 2.24 4.13
CA LEU A 102 16.26 1.44 4.80
C LEU A 102 16.57 1.27 6.29
N LYS A 103 17.81 0.90 6.63
CA LYS A 103 18.25 0.79 8.04
C LYS A 103 18.15 2.12 8.77
N LYS A 104 18.51 3.22 8.11
CA LYS A 104 18.40 4.57 8.68
C LYS A 104 16.96 4.98 8.90
N ALA A 105 16.07 4.78 7.92
CA ALA A 105 14.65 5.11 8.02
C ALA A 105 13.99 4.36 9.18
N CYS A 106 14.30 3.08 9.35
CA CYS A 106 13.82 2.29 10.49
C CYS A 106 14.31 2.85 11.83
N ARG A 107 15.61 3.17 11.96
CA ARG A 107 16.21 3.64 13.22
C ARG A 107 15.85 5.07 13.60
N GLU A 108 15.76 5.98 12.62
CA GLU A 108 15.67 7.43 12.87
C GLU A 108 14.28 8.01 12.59
N LEU A 109 13.52 7.37 11.68
CA LEU A 109 12.23 7.88 11.21
C LEU A 109 11.05 6.99 11.61
N ASN A 110 11.28 5.90 12.35
CA ASN A 110 10.26 4.91 12.72
C ASN A 110 9.51 4.31 11.51
N GLU A 111 10.20 4.22 10.36
CA GLU A 111 9.64 3.61 9.16
C GLU A 111 9.85 2.09 9.20
N ASP A 112 8.81 1.34 9.57
CA ASP A 112 8.80 -0.11 9.40
C ASP A 112 8.33 -0.45 7.96
N PRO A 113 9.14 -1.16 7.15
CA PRO A 113 8.73 -1.59 5.81
C PRO A 113 7.39 -2.34 5.76
N LYS A 114 7.03 -3.07 6.82
CA LYS A 114 5.76 -3.81 6.90
C LYS A 114 4.56 -2.89 7.10
N GLU A 115 4.73 -1.84 7.90
CA GLU A 115 3.66 -0.89 8.25
C GLU A 115 3.58 0.30 7.30
N ARG A 116 4.60 0.52 6.47
CA ARG A 116 4.71 1.65 5.52
C ARG A 116 3.45 1.85 4.70
N LEU A 117 2.96 0.80 4.06
CA LEU A 117 1.79 0.87 3.19
C LEU A 117 0.50 1.13 3.99
N GLY A 118 0.40 0.57 5.20
CA GLY A 118 -0.71 0.86 6.12
C GLY A 118 -0.72 2.34 6.55
N ALA A 119 0.43 2.88 6.94
CA ALA A 119 0.56 4.30 7.28
C ALA A 119 0.23 5.23 6.11
N LEU A 120 0.64 4.86 4.90
CA LEU A 120 0.31 5.58 3.66
C LEU A 120 -1.20 5.53 3.38
N ALA A 121 -1.84 4.37 3.55
CA ALA A 121 -3.29 4.20 3.38
C ALA A 121 -4.07 5.07 4.37
N THR A 122 -3.72 5.04 5.66
CA THR A 122 -4.32 5.91 6.68
C THR A 122 -4.18 7.40 6.34
N PHE A 123 -3.03 7.80 5.79
CA PHE A 123 -2.82 9.19 5.41
C PHE A 123 -3.68 9.59 4.20
N ARG A 124 -3.80 8.72 3.20
CA ARG A 124 -4.69 8.90 2.03
C ARG A 124 -6.16 8.97 2.43
N GLU A 125 -6.61 8.12 3.33
CA GLU A 125 -7.98 8.15 3.86
C GLU A 125 -8.30 9.49 4.51
N TRP A 126 -7.37 10.03 5.31
CA TRP A 126 -7.54 11.36 5.90
C TRP A 126 -7.58 12.46 4.82
N ILE A 127 -6.71 12.41 3.80
CA ILE A 127 -6.72 13.36 2.68
C ILE A 127 -8.08 13.32 1.96
N ALA A 128 -8.63 12.13 1.70
CA ALA A 128 -9.92 11.97 1.04
C ALA A 128 -11.08 12.60 1.81
N GLN A 129 -10.97 12.72 3.14
CA GLN A 129 -11.95 13.41 3.98
C GLN A 129 -11.84 14.94 3.88
N GLN A 130 -10.70 15.48 3.45
CA GLN A 130 -10.47 16.93 3.33
C GLN A 130 -10.89 17.47 1.96
N LYS A 131 -12.19 17.79 1.80
CA LYS A 131 -12.76 18.27 0.51
C LYS A 131 -12.09 19.53 -0.07
N TRP A 132 -11.44 20.33 0.78
CA TRP A 132 -10.77 21.57 0.41
C TRP A 132 -9.31 21.36 -0.04
N LEU A 133 -8.72 20.21 0.28
CA LEU A 133 -7.32 19.91 0.02
C LEU A 133 -7.16 19.20 -1.33
N LYS A 134 -6.68 19.93 -2.33
CA LYS A 134 -6.32 19.35 -3.64
C LYS A 134 -4.83 19.02 -3.65
N THR A 135 -4.50 17.75 -3.46
CA THR A 135 -3.11 17.28 -3.38
C THR A 135 -2.89 16.00 -4.17
N PRO A 136 -1.70 15.79 -4.76
CA PRO A 136 -1.30 14.48 -5.27
C PRO A 136 -1.37 13.42 -4.17
N THR A 137 -1.68 12.18 -4.56
CA THR A 137 -1.79 11.03 -3.65
C THR A 137 -0.81 9.90 -3.96
N ASP A 138 0.16 10.17 -4.83
CA ASP A 138 1.27 9.29 -5.19
C ASP A 138 2.06 8.85 -3.95
N ALA A 139 2.46 7.58 -3.92
CA ALA A 139 3.10 6.98 -2.76
C ALA A 139 4.41 7.69 -2.38
N ARG A 140 5.31 7.90 -3.35
CA ARG A 140 6.61 8.58 -3.14
C ARG A 140 6.45 10.00 -2.62
N TYR A 141 5.42 10.72 -3.09
CA TYR A 141 5.12 12.07 -2.64
C TYR A 141 4.63 12.09 -1.18
N LEU A 142 3.60 11.29 -0.87
CA LEU A 142 3.02 11.26 0.48
C LEU A 142 3.97 10.67 1.54
N LEU A 143 4.78 9.68 1.16
CA LEU A 143 5.81 9.11 2.04
C LEU A 143 6.86 10.14 2.43
N GLY A 144 7.13 11.14 1.58
CA GLY A 144 8.02 12.25 1.93
C GLY A 144 7.53 13.01 3.17
N PHE A 145 6.22 13.28 3.28
CA PHE A 145 5.64 13.95 4.45
C PHE A 145 5.70 13.08 5.71
N LEU A 146 5.42 11.78 5.57
CA LEU A 146 5.53 10.82 6.67
C LEU A 146 6.98 10.73 7.17
N ARG A 147 7.95 10.58 6.27
CA ARG A 147 9.39 10.54 6.58
C ARG A 147 9.87 11.80 7.28
N ALA A 148 9.51 12.97 6.75
CA ALA A 148 9.85 14.27 7.34
C ALA A 148 9.32 14.45 8.77
N ARG A 149 8.30 13.68 9.15
CA ARG A 149 7.66 13.72 10.47
C ARG A 149 7.81 12.42 11.25
N LYS A 150 8.83 11.61 10.92
CA LYS A 150 9.17 10.35 11.62
C LYS A 150 7.96 9.41 11.76
N PHE A 151 7.19 9.31 10.68
CA PHE A 151 5.96 8.52 10.56
C PHE A 151 4.83 8.92 11.54
N SER A 152 4.90 10.11 12.14
CA SER A 152 3.79 10.69 12.89
C SER A 152 2.66 11.10 11.94
N GLN A 153 1.51 10.43 12.06
CA GLN A 153 0.32 10.75 11.28
C GLN A 153 -0.14 12.19 11.49
N LEU A 154 -0.22 12.65 12.75
CA LEU A 154 -0.62 14.02 13.06
C LEU A 154 0.38 15.03 12.49
N GLY A 155 1.67 14.78 12.70
CA GLY A 155 2.72 15.69 12.23
C GLY A 155 2.76 15.79 10.70
N ALA A 156 2.51 14.69 9.98
CA ALA A 156 2.46 14.67 8.52
C ALA A 156 1.25 15.42 7.96
N ARG A 157 0.09 15.34 8.62
CA ARG A 157 -1.11 16.10 8.28
C ARG A 157 -0.85 17.60 8.40
N GLU A 158 -0.38 18.04 9.56
CA GLU A 158 -0.01 19.44 9.79
C GLU A 158 1.02 19.95 8.77
N LEU A 159 2.01 19.11 8.42
CA LEU A 159 3.01 19.47 7.43
C LEU A 159 2.39 19.65 6.03
N LEU A 160 1.49 18.75 5.62
CA LEU A 160 0.83 18.82 4.32
C LEU A 160 -0.11 20.03 4.22
N GLU A 161 -0.86 20.35 5.28
CA GLU A 161 -1.73 21.53 5.33
C GLU A 161 -0.91 22.83 5.25
N ASN A 162 0.19 22.91 6.01
CA ASN A 162 1.09 24.05 5.95
C ASN A 162 1.76 24.20 4.59
N TYR A 163 2.17 23.07 3.99
CA TYR A 163 2.74 23.05 2.64
C TYR A 163 1.79 23.66 1.61
N TRP A 164 0.51 23.26 1.60
CA TRP A 164 -0.47 23.83 0.68
C TRP A 164 -0.90 25.26 1.04
N THR A 165 -0.88 25.62 2.31
CA THR A 165 -1.12 27.00 2.76
C THR A 165 -0.06 27.94 2.22
N ILE A 166 1.23 27.57 2.31
CA ILE A 166 2.35 28.35 1.78
C ILE A 166 2.23 28.46 0.25
N ARG A 167 1.92 27.37 -0.45
CA ARG A 167 1.77 27.40 -1.91
C ARG A 167 0.62 28.26 -2.40
N THR A 168 -0.49 28.25 -1.66
CA THR A 168 -1.64 29.09 -1.97
C THR A 168 -1.32 30.56 -1.70
N LYS A 169 -0.61 30.85 -0.61
CA LYS A 169 -0.24 32.21 -0.20
C LYS A 169 0.77 32.85 -1.16
N TYR A 170 1.77 32.10 -1.61
CA TYR A 170 2.84 32.57 -2.49
C TYR A 170 2.71 31.97 -3.89
N SER A 171 1.50 32.03 -4.43
CA SER A 171 1.13 31.36 -5.69
C SER A 171 1.99 31.77 -6.89
N GLU A 172 2.54 33.00 -6.87
CA GLU A 172 3.49 33.54 -7.82
C GLU A 172 4.78 32.72 -7.94
N TRP A 173 5.16 31.99 -6.89
CA TRP A 173 6.36 31.16 -6.87
C TRP A 173 6.12 29.67 -7.18
N TYR A 174 4.87 29.21 -7.12
CA TYR A 174 4.53 27.79 -7.24
C TYR A 174 3.62 27.45 -8.43
N ASN A 175 2.86 28.42 -8.95
CA ASN A 175 1.98 28.22 -10.10
C ASN A 175 2.72 28.42 -11.42
N GLY A 176 2.31 27.66 -12.45
CA GLY A 176 2.82 27.82 -13.81
C GLY A 176 4.28 27.44 -13.98
N VAL A 177 4.82 26.59 -13.09
CA VAL A 177 6.18 26.06 -13.22
C VAL A 177 6.21 25.12 -14.44
N ASP A 178 6.79 25.61 -15.53
CA ASP A 178 7.08 24.82 -16.71
C ASP A 178 8.60 24.70 -16.88
N SER A 179 9.11 23.47 -16.77
CA SER A 179 10.53 23.20 -17.03
C SER A 179 10.94 23.49 -18.47
N GLY A 180 10.01 23.59 -19.42
CA GLY A 180 10.28 23.95 -20.82
C GLY A 180 10.41 25.45 -21.07
N GLU A 181 10.06 26.30 -20.11
CA GLU A 181 10.17 27.75 -20.25
C GLU A 181 11.63 28.18 -20.40
N GLU A 182 11.91 29.08 -21.34
CA GLU A 182 13.26 29.59 -21.60
C GLU A 182 13.87 30.24 -20.35
N THR A 183 13.11 31.04 -19.60
CA THR A 183 13.53 31.66 -18.34
C THR A 183 13.96 30.61 -17.30
N MET A 184 13.18 29.55 -17.17
CA MET A 184 13.44 28.45 -16.24
C MET A 184 14.73 27.71 -16.63
N GLN A 185 14.85 27.36 -17.91
CA GLN A 185 16.04 26.70 -18.45
C GLN A 185 17.29 27.57 -18.30
N ASP A 186 17.19 28.88 -18.56
CA ASP A 186 18.28 29.82 -18.38
C ASP A 186 18.80 29.83 -16.94
N ILE A 187 17.89 29.93 -15.97
CA ILE A 187 18.25 29.94 -14.54
C ILE A 187 18.86 28.60 -14.09
N LEU A 188 18.28 27.48 -14.52
CA LEU A 188 18.83 26.16 -14.21
C LEU A 188 20.23 25.98 -14.81
N GLN A 189 20.47 26.50 -16.02
CA GLN A 189 21.76 26.44 -16.71
C GLN A 189 22.82 27.39 -16.14
N GLN A 190 22.42 28.51 -15.49
CA GLN A 190 23.35 29.32 -14.68
C GLN A 190 23.97 28.48 -13.57
N GLY A 191 23.25 27.46 -13.09
CA GLY A 191 23.72 26.52 -12.08
C GLY A 191 24.01 27.23 -10.76
N ILE A 192 23.07 28.07 -10.31
CA ILE A 192 23.07 28.63 -8.95
C ILE A 192 23.04 27.48 -7.93
N TYR A 193 22.29 26.43 -8.23
CA TYR A 193 22.26 25.19 -7.47
C TYR A 193 22.71 24.04 -8.35
N VAL A 194 23.78 23.35 -7.95
CA VAL A 194 24.36 22.24 -8.73
C VAL A 194 24.37 20.97 -7.88
N PRO A 195 23.40 20.06 -8.08
CA PRO A 195 23.41 18.75 -7.43
C PRO A 195 24.57 17.92 -7.97
N LEU A 196 25.52 17.53 -7.11
CA LEU A 196 26.68 16.74 -7.52
C LEU A 196 26.31 15.26 -7.74
N PRO A 197 27.05 14.55 -8.61
CA PRO A 197 26.97 13.10 -8.65
C PRO A 197 27.44 12.50 -7.32
N GLY A 198 26.69 11.51 -6.82
CA GLY A 198 26.98 10.85 -5.55
C GLY A 198 26.39 11.54 -4.31
N ARG A 199 26.90 11.12 -3.15
CA ARG A 199 26.42 11.48 -1.81
C ARG A 199 27.60 11.62 -0.88
N ASP A 200 27.42 12.35 0.22
CA ASP A 200 28.45 12.45 1.26
C ASP A 200 28.52 11.16 2.11
N LYS A 201 29.44 11.15 3.09
CA LYS A 201 29.63 10.00 4.00
C LYS A 201 28.40 9.65 4.84
N GLN A 202 27.41 10.54 4.94
CA GLN A 202 26.15 10.33 5.67
C GLN A 202 24.99 9.98 4.73
N GLY A 203 25.26 9.77 3.44
CA GLY A 203 24.24 9.47 2.44
C GLY A 203 23.46 10.70 1.96
N ARG A 204 23.88 11.92 2.32
CA ARG A 204 23.17 13.15 1.94
C ARG A 204 23.48 13.54 0.51
N LYS A 205 22.48 14.07 -0.20
CA LYS A 205 22.71 14.69 -1.52
C LYS A 205 23.54 15.95 -1.35
N ILE A 206 24.64 16.06 -2.10
CA ILE A 206 25.51 17.24 -2.08
C ILE A 206 25.01 18.22 -3.15
N VAL A 207 24.76 19.47 -2.75
CA VAL A 207 24.38 20.56 -3.65
C VAL A 207 25.39 21.69 -3.48
N ILE A 208 26.08 22.08 -4.57
CA ILE A 208 26.88 23.30 -4.56
C ILE A 208 25.96 24.48 -4.78
N VAL A 209 26.11 25.52 -3.96
CA VAL A 209 25.37 26.78 -4.09
C VAL A 209 26.34 27.86 -4.53
N ARG A 210 26.15 28.38 -5.74
CA ARG A 210 26.98 29.44 -6.36
C ARG A 210 26.20 30.73 -6.41
N LEU A 211 26.06 31.39 -5.27
CA LEU A 211 25.29 32.64 -5.16
C LEU A 211 25.85 33.77 -6.04
N GLY A 212 27.13 33.73 -6.40
CA GLY A 212 27.76 34.69 -7.31
C GLY A 212 27.25 34.63 -8.76
N GLU A 213 26.59 33.54 -9.16
CA GLU A 213 25.98 33.42 -10.49
C GLU A 213 24.61 34.09 -10.57
N MET A 214 23.99 34.41 -9.42
CA MET A 214 22.73 35.17 -9.42
C MET A 214 22.97 36.59 -9.92
N ASP A 215 22.13 37.09 -10.82
CA ASP A 215 22.17 38.48 -11.25
C ASP A 215 21.60 39.39 -10.15
N PRO A 216 22.44 40.14 -9.41
CA PRO A 216 21.97 40.94 -8.29
C PRO A 216 21.20 42.20 -8.75
N ARG A 217 21.27 42.53 -10.05
CA ARG A 217 20.60 43.71 -10.62
C ARG A 217 19.27 43.36 -11.29
N GLY A 218 18.92 42.07 -11.37
CA GLY A 218 17.67 41.60 -11.96
C GLY A 218 17.49 41.97 -13.43
N LYS A 219 18.59 42.11 -14.18
CA LYS A 219 18.55 42.45 -15.61
C LYS A 219 18.29 41.23 -16.48
N ARG A 220 18.80 40.07 -16.08
CA ARG A 220 18.63 38.79 -16.79
C ARG A 220 17.36 38.09 -16.33
N ASN A 221 17.23 37.87 -15.02
CA ASN A 221 16.09 37.22 -14.38
C ASN A 221 15.69 37.99 -13.12
N THR A 222 14.40 38.08 -12.84
CA THR A 222 13.91 38.69 -11.61
C THR A 222 14.16 37.77 -10.41
N PHE A 223 14.08 38.33 -9.20
CA PHE A 223 14.14 37.53 -7.98
C PHE A 223 13.04 36.44 -7.95
N ASP A 224 11.84 36.78 -8.42
CA ASP A 224 10.71 35.83 -8.48
C ASP A 224 10.97 34.68 -9.45
N ASP A 225 11.65 34.94 -10.59
CA ASP A 225 12.05 33.89 -11.52
C ASP A 225 13.05 32.92 -10.86
N VAL A 226 14.06 33.48 -10.19
CA VAL A 226 15.07 32.69 -9.47
C VAL A 226 14.41 31.88 -8.35
N MET A 227 13.47 32.46 -7.62
CA MET A 227 12.77 31.75 -6.56
C MET A 227 11.87 30.63 -7.09
N ARG A 228 11.12 30.88 -8.17
CA ARG A 228 10.34 29.86 -8.87
C ARG A 228 11.19 28.67 -9.26
N ALA A 229 12.32 28.91 -9.93
CA ALA A 229 13.23 27.86 -10.37
C ALA A 229 13.84 27.08 -9.20
N THR A 230 14.22 27.79 -8.14
CA THR A 230 14.77 27.19 -6.93
C THR A 230 13.77 26.24 -6.26
N LEU A 231 12.52 26.69 -6.08
CA LEU A 231 11.47 25.89 -5.45
C LEU A 231 11.07 24.69 -6.31
N ALA A 232 10.98 24.86 -7.63
CA ALA A 232 10.74 23.77 -8.58
C ALA A 232 11.83 22.68 -8.51
N MET A 233 13.09 23.10 -8.44
CA MET A 233 14.21 22.18 -8.26
C MET A 233 14.11 21.42 -6.94
N PHE A 234 13.78 22.10 -5.83
CA PHE A 234 13.60 21.42 -4.55
C PHE A 234 12.44 20.42 -4.56
N ASP A 235 11.31 20.77 -5.19
CA ASP A 235 10.19 19.85 -5.37
C ASP A 235 10.62 18.58 -6.11
N TYR A 236 11.42 18.74 -7.17
CA TYR A 236 11.95 17.61 -7.92
C TYR A 236 12.93 16.75 -7.09
N ILE A 237 13.88 17.39 -6.40
CA ILE A 237 14.89 16.69 -5.59
C ILE A 237 14.23 15.91 -4.45
N LEU A 238 13.15 16.44 -3.86
CA LEU A 238 12.41 15.80 -2.77
C LEU A 238 11.57 14.59 -3.22
N LEU A 239 11.47 14.30 -4.52
CA LEU A 239 10.86 13.05 -5.01
C LEU A 239 11.78 11.83 -4.86
N ASP A 240 13.09 12.03 -4.69
CA ASP A 240 14.03 10.94 -4.43
C ASP A 240 13.90 10.47 -2.97
N GLU A 241 13.45 9.23 -2.79
CA GLU A 241 13.20 8.64 -1.48
C GLU A 241 14.45 8.64 -0.59
N ASN A 242 15.63 8.44 -1.17
CA ASN A 242 16.85 8.43 -0.38
C ASN A 242 17.22 9.83 0.11
N ILE A 243 16.85 10.89 -0.63
CA ILE A 243 17.01 12.26 -0.17
C ILE A 243 15.99 12.58 0.93
N GLN A 244 14.77 12.04 0.85
CA GLN A 244 13.78 12.17 1.93
C GLN A 244 14.27 11.57 3.25
N VAL A 245 15.02 10.47 3.20
CA VAL A 245 15.58 9.81 4.39
C VAL A 245 16.88 10.47 4.87
N ASN A 246 17.80 10.73 3.95
CA ASN A 246 19.14 11.17 4.31
C ASN A 246 19.24 12.68 4.46
N GLY A 247 18.41 13.42 3.74
CA GLY A 247 18.51 14.86 3.55
C GLY A 247 19.55 15.23 2.50
N TRP A 248 19.91 16.51 2.50
CA TRP A 248 20.90 17.11 1.61
C TRP A 248 21.82 18.00 2.42
N CYS A 249 22.99 18.31 1.85
CA CYS A 249 23.92 19.27 2.41
C CYS A 249 24.34 20.25 1.31
N SER A 250 24.46 21.52 1.69
CA SER A 250 24.95 22.57 0.82
C SER A 250 26.41 22.89 1.14
N SER A 251 27.19 23.12 0.09
CA SER A 251 28.49 23.77 0.18
C SER A 251 28.41 25.06 -0.63
N SER A 252 28.62 26.20 0.04
CA SER A 252 28.75 27.49 -0.64
C SER A 252 30.19 27.68 -1.09
N THR A 253 30.37 28.12 -2.32
CA THR A 253 31.65 28.59 -2.88
C THR A 253 31.62 30.07 -3.12
#